data_AF-A0A8A1M8C3-F1
#
_entry.id   AF-A0A8A1M8C3-F1
#
_cell.length_a   1.000
_cell.length_b   1.000
_cell.length_c   1.000
_cell.angle_alpha   90.00
_cell.angle_beta   90.00
_cell.angle_gamma   90.00
#
_symmetry.space_group_name_H-M   'P 1'
#
loop_
_entity.id
_entity.type
_entity.pdbx_description
1 polymer ?
#
loop_
_entity_poly.entity_id
_entity_poly.type
_entity_poly.pdbx_seq_one_letter_code
_entity_poly.pdbx_strand_id
1 'polypeptide(L)'
;MSQRILSNLDALVTETFQFHCDGEGTFTSLKAKVSHLATQIAVLEKLGPVARLVRRGEALPMRALSYNIKKLSEDDSKRDGQGDSRWASLQKLGCQTAIFSMISCSGLALLAAEEYDWLLNNVRRYLTVQELPRDWVAREQIRKVLANAPRRPNIISFLNSYHDIETRCITTERNLTEEEPARKRIPVENSRLWKWERSQEMDTTGCLATLFPKDETQDVSFTIWCGHNDGYFLNDVFAVQRAISS
;
A
#
# COMPACT_ATOMS: atom_id res chain seq x y z
N MET A 1 24.36 5.96 18.37
CA MET A 1 23.12 6.16 19.16
C MET A 1 22.79 4.96 20.06
N SER A 2 22.90 3.70 19.60
CA SER A 2 22.50 2.54 20.43
C SER A 2 23.37 2.35 21.69
N GLN A 3 24.69 2.54 21.61
CA GLN A 3 25.59 2.40 22.78
C GLN A 3 25.28 3.39 23.91
N ARG A 4 24.87 4.62 23.58
CA ARG A 4 24.47 5.63 24.59
C ARG A 4 23.19 5.24 25.32
N ILE A 5 22.22 4.66 24.60
CA ILE A 5 20.97 4.19 25.19
C ILE A 5 21.23 3.00 26.12
N LEU A 6 22.08 2.05 25.70
CA LEU A 6 22.47 0.91 26.52
C LEU A 6 23.19 1.36 27.80
N SER A 7 24.18 2.25 27.69
CA SER A 7 24.88 2.81 28.85
C SER A 7 23.93 3.54 29.83
N ASN A 8 22.92 4.26 29.33
CA ASN A 8 21.92 4.90 30.19
C ASN A 8 21.03 3.87 30.91
N LEU A 9 20.71 2.75 30.27
CA LEU A 9 19.95 1.66 30.91
C LEU A 9 20.78 0.97 31.99
N ASP A 10 22.07 0.72 31.72
CA ASP A 10 22.99 0.14 32.71
C ASP A 10 23.16 1.05 33.93
N ALA A 11 23.25 2.37 33.71
CA ALA A 11 23.26 3.36 34.78
C ALA A 11 21.96 3.31 35.61
N LEU A 12 20.80 3.24 34.95
CA LEU A 12 19.49 3.16 35.61
C LEU A 12 19.35 1.90 36.47
N VAL A 13 19.88 0.76 36.02
CA VAL A 13 19.95 -0.49 36.80
C VAL A 13 20.82 -0.32 38.06
N THR A 14 21.93 0.40 37.94
CA THR A 14 22.84 0.64 39.07
C THR A 14 22.21 1.61 40.08
N GLU A 15 21.59 2.70 39.58
CA GLU A 15 20.94 3.73 40.40
C GLU A 15 19.67 3.22 41.11
N THR A 16 19.00 2.19 40.57
CA THR A 16 17.80 1.63 41.21
C THR A 16 18.09 1.00 42.57
N PHE A 17 19.31 0.49 42.80
CA PHE A 17 19.73 -0.02 44.10
C PHE A 17 20.00 1.08 45.13
N GLN A 18 20.25 2.31 44.67
CA GLN A 18 20.47 3.49 45.51
C GLN A 18 19.16 4.27 45.76
N PHE A 19 18.05 3.82 45.16
CA PHE A 19 16.78 4.51 45.21
C PHE A 19 16.14 4.36 46.60
N HIS A 20 16.04 5.47 47.33
CA HIS A 20 15.35 5.53 48.62
C HIS A 20 13.88 5.89 48.37
N CYS A 21 12.96 5.07 48.86
CA CYS A 21 11.53 5.23 48.59
C CYS A 21 10.92 6.27 49.55
N ASP A 22 11.26 7.54 49.36
CA ASP A 22 10.86 8.61 50.28
C ASP A 22 9.42 9.12 50.02
N GLY A 23 8.75 8.61 48.99
CA GLY A 23 7.38 8.97 48.62
C GLY A 23 6.55 7.77 48.16
N GLU A 24 5.23 7.82 48.42
CA GLU A 24 4.27 6.80 48.00
C GLU A 24 4.16 6.80 46.45
N GLY A 25 4.37 5.64 45.83
CA GLY A 25 4.13 5.44 44.38
C GLY A 25 5.32 5.63 43.44
N THR A 26 6.51 6.00 43.93
CA THR A 26 7.68 6.24 43.06
C THR A 26 8.14 4.98 42.31
N PHE A 27 8.18 3.82 42.98
CA PHE A 27 8.46 2.53 42.33
C PHE A 27 7.36 2.10 41.34
N THR A 28 6.09 2.41 41.64
CA THR A 28 4.98 2.13 40.73
C THR A 28 5.11 2.93 39.44
N SER A 29 5.48 4.21 39.54
CA SER A 29 5.77 5.07 38.38
C SER A 29 6.96 4.55 37.56
N LEU A 30 8.05 4.16 38.24
CA LEU A 30 9.23 3.60 37.58
C LEU A 30 8.88 2.30 36.83
N LYS A 31 8.17 1.38 37.51
CA LYS A 31 7.68 0.13 36.90
C LYS A 31 6.84 0.41 35.66
N ALA A 32 5.91 1.36 35.72
CA ALA A 32 5.09 1.74 34.58
C ALA A 32 5.92 2.27 33.40
N LYS A 33 6.95 3.09 33.67
CA LYS A 33 7.86 3.59 32.63
C LYS A 33 8.71 2.48 32.00
N VAL A 34 9.22 1.57 32.80
CA VAL A 34 10.00 0.42 32.32
C VAL A 34 9.11 -0.50 31.48
N SER A 35 7.89 -0.79 31.92
CA SER A 35 6.91 -1.55 31.14
C SER A 35 6.56 -0.85 29.82
N HIS A 36 6.33 0.46 29.83
CA HIS A 36 6.09 1.22 28.60
C HIS A 36 7.27 1.15 27.62
N LEU A 37 8.50 1.27 28.12
CA LEU A 37 9.70 1.13 27.30
C LEU A 37 9.86 -0.28 26.73
N ALA A 38 9.56 -1.32 27.52
CA ALA A 38 9.58 -2.70 27.05
C ALA A 38 8.57 -2.91 25.91
N THR A 39 7.34 -2.41 26.06
CA THR A 39 6.30 -2.44 25.02
C THR A 39 6.77 -1.71 23.76
N GLN A 40 7.37 -0.53 23.90
CA GLN A 40 7.96 0.20 22.77
C GLN A 40 9.03 -0.63 22.04
N ILE A 41 9.97 -1.22 22.76
CA ILE A 41 11.05 -2.03 22.17
C ILE A 41 10.45 -3.24 21.44
N ALA A 42 9.52 -3.96 22.06
CA ALA A 42 8.88 -5.14 21.49
C ALA A 42 8.11 -4.84 20.19
N VAL A 43 7.53 -3.64 20.05
CA VAL A 43 6.90 -3.22 18.78
C VAL A 43 7.96 -2.81 17.76
N LEU A 44 8.98 -2.04 18.16
CA LEU A 44 10.04 -1.58 17.25
C LEU A 44 10.87 -2.74 16.67
N GLU A 45 11.07 -3.82 17.43
CA GLU A 45 11.70 -5.06 16.96
C GLU A 45 10.92 -5.71 15.80
N LYS A 46 9.59 -5.54 15.77
CA LYS A 46 8.73 -6.01 14.68
C LYS A 46 8.77 -5.06 13.46
N LEU A 47 8.78 -3.74 13.69
CA LEU A 47 8.77 -2.73 12.62
C LEU A 47 10.13 -2.59 11.90
N GLY A 48 11.23 -2.64 12.65
CA GLY A 48 12.59 -2.39 12.17
C GLY A 48 13.02 -3.24 10.98
N PRO A 49 12.85 -4.58 11.03
CA PRO A 49 13.18 -5.46 9.93
C PRO A 49 12.45 -5.09 8.64
N VAL A 50 11.13 -4.81 8.71
CA VAL A 50 10.34 -4.48 7.52
C VAL A 50 10.70 -3.12 6.95
N ALA A 51 10.92 -2.10 7.79
CA ALA A 51 11.41 -0.80 7.32
C ALA A 51 12.74 -0.93 6.56
N ARG A 52 13.65 -1.79 7.04
CA ARG A 52 14.91 -2.10 6.36
C ARG A 52 14.69 -2.82 5.03
N LEU A 53 13.84 -3.84 4.98
CA LEU A 53 13.51 -4.54 3.72
C LEU A 53 12.91 -3.60 2.69
N VAL A 54 12.02 -2.70 3.12
CA VAL A 54 11.45 -1.65 2.28
C VAL A 54 12.55 -0.76 1.73
N ARG A 55 13.42 -0.19 2.56
CA ARG A 55 14.51 0.69 2.08
C ARG A 55 15.46 0.01 1.09
N ARG A 56 15.69 -1.30 1.24
CA ARG A 56 16.61 -2.06 0.39
C ARG A 56 15.95 -2.61 -0.88
N GLY A 57 14.64 -2.42 -1.07
CA GLY A 57 13.94 -3.03 -2.21
C GLY A 57 13.82 -4.55 -2.10
N GLU A 58 14.02 -5.12 -0.91
CA GLU A 58 14.00 -6.57 -0.70
C GLU A 58 12.56 -7.12 -0.58
N ALA A 59 12.45 -8.46 -0.65
CA ALA A 59 11.18 -9.16 -0.55
C ALA A 59 10.53 -8.95 0.84
N LEU A 60 9.24 -8.64 0.83
CA LEU A 60 8.48 -8.37 2.04
C LEU A 60 7.73 -9.62 2.54
N PRO A 61 7.45 -9.75 3.85
CA PRO A 61 6.73 -10.91 4.40
C PRO A 61 5.23 -10.87 4.06
N MET A 62 4.89 -11.19 2.81
CA MET A 62 3.52 -11.11 2.28
C MET A 62 2.53 -12.06 2.95
N ARG A 63 3.01 -13.18 3.52
CA ARG A 63 2.16 -14.09 4.32
C ARG A 63 1.54 -13.37 5.51
N ALA A 64 2.27 -12.47 6.17
CA ALA A 64 1.76 -11.69 7.30
C ALA A 64 0.65 -10.73 6.85
N LEU A 65 0.83 -10.06 5.71
CA LEU A 65 -0.18 -9.17 5.13
C LEU A 65 -1.48 -9.91 4.82
N SER A 66 -1.39 -11.00 4.05
CA SER A 66 -2.57 -11.81 3.67
C SER A 66 -3.31 -12.35 4.90
N TYR A 67 -2.57 -12.90 5.87
CA TYR A 67 -3.15 -13.39 7.12
C TYR A 67 -3.88 -12.28 7.88
N ASN A 68 -3.25 -11.11 8.04
CA ASN A 68 -3.83 -10.01 8.81
C ASN A 68 -5.08 -9.44 8.15
N ILE A 69 -5.10 -9.26 6.82
CA ILE A 69 -6.30 -8.81 6.09
C ILE A 69 -7.46 -9.77 6.33
N LYS A 70 -7.22 -11.09 6.19
CA LYS A 70 -8.26 -12.10 6.42
C LYS A 70 -8.74 -12.08 7.87
N LYS A 71 -7.80 -12.12 8.83
CA LYS A 71 -8.15 -12.31 10.24
C LYS A 71 -8.81 -11.09 10.87
N LEU A 72 -8.27 -9.89 10.62
CA LEU A 72 -8.84 -8.65 11.16
C LEU A 72 -10.23 -8.36 10.58
N SER A 73 -10.46 -8.66 9.31
CA SER A 73 -11.77 -8.45 8.69
C SER A 73 -12.82 -9.48 9.10
N GLU A 74 -12.42 -10.70 9.49
CA GLU A 74 -13.30 -11.71 10.10
C GLU A 74 -13.76 -11.30 11.49
N ASP A 75 -12.83 -10.86 12.34
CA ASP A 75 -13.12 -10.56 13.74
C ASP A 75 -13.96 -9.27 13.89
N ASP A 76 -13.88 -8.36 12.91
CA ASP A 76 -14.71 -7.15 12.83
C ASP A 76 -16.19 -7.46 12.56
N SER A 77 -16.49 -8.46 11.72
CA SER A 77 -17.87 -8.85 11.39
C SER A 77 -18.65 -9.53 12.53
N LYS A 78 -18.00 -9.80 13.67
CA LYS A 78 -18.54 -10.59 14.79
C LYS A 78 -18.85 -9.77 16.04
N ARG A 79 -18.64 -8.45 16.06
CA ARG A 79 -18.83 -7.61 17.25
C ARG A 79 -20.09 -6.75 17.15
N ASP A 80 -21.09 -7.12 17.94
CA ASP A 80 -22.25 -6.29 18.26
C ASP A 80 -21.93 -5.43 19.50
N GLY A 81 -21.21 -4.30 19.35
CA GLY A 81 -21.25 -3.25 20.37
C GLY A 81 -19.96 -2.50 20.77
N GLN A 82 -20.16 -1.18 20.90
CA GLN A 82 -19.50 -0.14 21.72
C GLN A 82 -18.01 0.24 21.53
N GLY A 83 -17.21 -0.44 20.72
CA GLY A 83 -15.81 -0.04 20.49
C GLY A 83 -15.33 -0.26 19.06
N ASP A 84 -14.46 0.63 18.57
CA ASP A 84 -13.78 0.41 17.29
C ASP A 84 -13.04 -0.94 17.33
N SER A 85 -13.31 -1.80 16.35
CA SER A 85 -12.53 -3.03 16.20
C SER A 85 -11.06 -2.72 15.90
N ARG A 86 -10.18 -3.71 16.08
CA ARG A 86 -8.79 -3.60 15.63
C ARG A 86 -8.67 -3.35 14.14
N TRP A 87 -9.66 -3.74 13.34
CA TRP A 87 -9.69 -3.44 11.92
C TRP A 87 -10.01 -1.96 11.68
N ALA A 88 -11.09 -1.46 12.29
CA ALA A 88 -11.51 -0.06 12.17
C ALA A 88 -10.43 0.92 12.66
N SER A 89 -9.83 0.66 13.83
CA SER A 89 -8.75 1.50 14.37
C SER A 89 -7.49 1.48 13.48
N LEU A 90 -7.18 0.34 12.87
CA LEU A 90 -6.06 0.23 11.93
C LEU A 90 -6.35 1.02 10.63
N GLN A 91 -7.56 0.95 10.09
CA GLN A 91 -7.96 1.69 8.90
C GLN A 91 -7.85 3.22 9.09
N LYS A 92 -8.14 3.74 10.29
CA LYS A 92 -7.98 5.17 10.63
C LYS A 92 -6.54 5.69 10.49
N LEU A 93 -5.54 4.80 10.49
CA LEU A 93 -4.14 5.18 10.25
C LEU A 93 -3.85 5.57 8.80
N GLY A 94 -4.74 5.25 7.87
CA GLY A 94 -4.54 5.40 6.44
C GLY A 94 -3.93 4.13 5.81
N CYS A 95 -4.24 3.90 4.54
CA CYS A 95 -3.97 2.63 3.84
C CYS A 95 -2.48 2.22 3.90
N GLN A 96 -1.55 3.12 3.54
CA GLN A 96 -0.11 2.81 3.54
C GLN A 96 0.42 2.44 4.94
N THR A 97 0.01 3.17 5.97
CA THR A 97 0.40 2.90 7.36
C THR A 97 -0.17 1.56 7.84
N ALA A 98 -1.43 1.28 7.52
CA ALA A 98 -2.08 0.02 7.85
C ALA A 98 -1.39 -1.17 7.18
N ILE A 99 -1.04 -1.05 5.89
CA ILE A 99 -0.28 -2.08 5.15
C ILE A 99 1.07 -2.31 5.83
N PHE A 100 1.80 -1.24 6.18
CA PHE A 100 3.09 -1.37 6.85
C PHE A 100 2.98 -2.13 8.18
N SER A 101 1.99 -1.76 9.01
CA SER A 101 1.71 -2.43 10.28
C SER A 101 1.38 -3.92 10.07
N MET A 102 0.55 -4.25 9.08
CA MET A 102 0.16 -5.63 8.77
C MET A 102 1.32 -6.49 8.23
N ILE A 103 2.27 -5.89 7.51
CA ILE A 103 3.48 -6.60 7.05
C ILE A 103 4.43 -6.81 8.24
N SER A 104 4.53 -5.82 9.14
CA SER A 104 5.49 -5.82 10.24
C SER A 104 5.11 -6.73 11.41
N CYS A 105 3.83 -6.84 11.73
CA CYS A 105 3.37 -7.63 12.87
C CYS A 105 2.60 -8.86 12.39
N SER A 106 3.22 -10.04 12.42
CA SER A 106 2.51 -11.30 12.19
C SER A 106 1.48 -11.53 13.29
N GLY A 107 0.19 -11.66 12.94
CA GLY A 107 -0.85 -11.90 13.95
C GLY A 107 -1.32 -10.65 14.66
N LEU A 108 -1.57 -9.57 13.92
CA LEU A 108 -1.96 -8.27 14.45
C LEU A 108 -3.30 -8.32 15.22
N ALA A 109 -4.18 -9.25 14.85
CA ALA A 109 -5.41 -9.56 15.59
C ALA A 109 -5.15 -10.15 17.00
N LEU A 110 -4.01 -10.81 17.20
CA LEU A 110 -3.63 -11.51 18.43
C LEU A 110 -2.59 -10.74 19.27
N LEU A 111 -2.10 -9.60 18.78
CA LEU A 111 -1.11 -8.78 19.46
C LEU A 111 -1.60 -8.38 20.87
N ALA A 112 -0.72 -8.24 21.86
CA ALA A 112 -1.13 -7.76 23.19
C ALA A 112 -1.79 -6.37 23.08
N ALA A 113 -2.77 -6.06 23.93
CA ALA A 113 -3.51 -4.80 23.85
C ALA A 113 -2.56 -3.59 23.95
N GLU A 114 -1.64 -3.62 24.92
CA GLU A 114 -0.65 -2.55 25.12
C GLU A 114 0.28 -2.35 23.91
N GLU A 115 0.74 -3.44 23.27
CA GLU A 115 1.57 -3.37 22.06
C GLU A 115 0.78 -2.82 20.87
N TYR A 116 -0.48 -3.24 20.73
CA TYR A 116 -1.37 -2.78 19.67
C TYR A 116 -1.69 -1.29 19.81
N ASP A 117 -2.03 -0.84 21.01
CA ASP A 117 -2.30 0.56 21.30
C ASP A 117 -1.05 1.41 21.12
N TRP A 118 0.11 0.93 21.57
CA TRP A 118 1.38 1.61 21.32
C TRP A 118 1.65 1.74 19.82
N LEU A 119 1.45 0.66 19.05
CA LEU A 119 1.62 0.65 17.59
C LEU A 119 0.74 1.71 16.94
N LEU A 120 -0.56 1.73 17.22
CA LEU A 120 -1.49 2.69 16.61
C LEU A 120 -1.10 4.14 16.89
N ASN A 121 -0.70 4.44 18.12
CA ASN A 121 -0.36 5.79 18.54
C ASN A 121 0.99 6.27 17.99
N ASN A 122 1.92 5.36 17.65
CA ASN A 122 3.30 5.74 17.36
C ASN A 122 3.77 5.39 15.94
N VAL A 123 3.09 4.50 15.21
CA VAL A 123 3.58 4.01 13.91
C VAL A 123 3.73 5.11 12.86
N ARG A 124 2.84 6.11 12.85
CA ARG A 124 2.96 7.26 11.93
C ARG A 124 4.26 8.03 12.19
N ARG A 125 4.55 8.35 13.45
CA ARG A 125 5.80 9.00 13.86
C ARG A 125 7.03 8.13 13.55
N TYR A 126 6.92 6.83 13.71
CA TYR A 126 7.99 5.91 13.34
C TYR A 126 8.27 5.98 11.84
N LEU A 127 7.23 5.92 11.00
CA LEU A 127 7.37 5.94 9.54
C LEU A 127 7.97 7.25 9.01
N THR A 128 7.61 8.40 9.59
CA THR A 128 8.19 9.69 9.20
C THR A 128 9.70 9.74 9.44
N VAL A 129 10.21 9.02 10.45
CA VAL A 129 11.64 8.95 10.77
C VAL A 129 12.37 7.92 9.91
N GLN A 130 11.67 6.89 9.41
CA GLN A 130 12.31 5.84 8.61
C GLN A 130 12.61 6.24 7.16
N GLU A 131 11.99 7.31 6.66
CA GLU A 131 12.19 7.83 5.29
C GLU A 131 12.00 6.73 4.22
N LEU A 132 10.86 6.03 4.27
CA LEU A 132 10.57 4.99 3.29
C LEU A 132 10.32 5.60 1.89
N PRO A 133 10.69 4.91 0.79
CA PRO A 133 10.41 5.37 -0.58
C PRO A 133 8.91 5.63 -0.80
N ARG A 134 8.51 6.75 -1.38
CA ARG A 134 7.08 7.16 -1.43
C ARG A 134 6.16 6.12 -2.07
N ASP A 135 6.67 5.41 -3.06
CA ASP A 135 6.04 4.40 -3.90
C ASP A 135 6.14 2.97 -3.35
N TRP A 136 6.76 2.75 -2.17
CA TRP A 136 7.05 1.40 -1.67
C TRP A 136 5.81 0.50 -1.57
N VAL A 137 4.64 1.10 -1.39
CA VAL A 137 3.36 0.40 -1.24
C VAL A 137 2.77 -0.08 -2.58
N ALA A 138 3.24 0.47 -3.71
CA ALA A 138 2.82 0.09 -5.06
C ALA A 138 3.61 -1.12 -5.63
N ARG A 139 4.46 -1.76 -4.80
CA ARG A 139 5.20 -2.96 -5.17
C ARG A 139 4.27 -4.09 -5.60
N GLU A 140 4.70 -4.82 -6.62
CA GLU A 140 3.97 -5.96 -7.19
C GLU A 140 3.58 -7.02 -6.14
N GLN A 141 4.44 -7.28 -5.16
CA GLN A 141 4.15 -8.23 -4.08
C GLN A 141 2.92 -7.81 -3.26
N ILE A 142 2.75 -6.52 -3.00
CA ILE A 142 1.62 -5.97 -2.23
C ILE A 142 0.37 -5.97 -3.08
N ARG A 143 0.47 -5.54 -4.35
CA ARG A 143 -0.61 -5.58 -5.34
C ARG A 143 -1.22 -6.97 -5.44
N LYS A 144 -0.39 -8.01 -5.60
CA LYS A 144 -0.85 -9.40 -5.69
C LYS A 144 -1.64 -9.84 -4.46
N VAL A 145 -1.21 -9.46 -3.26
CA VAL A 145 -1.93 -9.83 -2.04
C VAL A 145 -3.28 -9.11 -1.96
N LEU A 146 -3.32 -7.83 -2.30
CA LEU A 146 -4.54 -7.03 -2.21
C LEU A 146 -5.55 -7.34 -3.31
N ALA A 147 -5.10 -7.71 -4.51
CA ALA A 147 -5.96 -8.21 -5.58
C ALA A 147 -6.69 -9.51 -5.19
N ASN A 148 -6.04 -10.35 -4.37
CA ASN A 148 -6.59 -11.61 -3.87
C ASN A 148 -7.26 -11.48 -2.49
N ALA A 149 -7.38 -10.26 -1.96
CA ALA A 149 -8.03 -10.04 -0.67
C ALA A 149 -9.54 -10.35 -0.76
N PRO A 150 -10.15 -10.89 0.30
CA PRO A 150 -11.59 -11.17 0.30
C PRO A 150 -12.39 -9.87 0.14
N ARG A 151 -13.36 -9.83 -0.78
CA ARG A 151 -14.22 -8.65 -0.98
C ARG A 151 -15.40 -8.65 -0.02
N ARG A 152 -15.14 -8.24 1.22
CA ARG A 152 -16.16 -8.06 2.25
C ARG A 152 -16.53 -6.60 2.41
N PRO A 153 -17.77 -6.25 2.80
CA PRO A 153 -18.23 -4.87 2.90
C PRO A 153 -17.30 -3.95 3.70
N ASN A 154 -16.75 -4.44 4.82
CA ASN A 154 -15.83 -3.70 5.69
C ASN A 154 -14.40 -3.54 5.14
N ILE A 155 -14.05 -4.24 4.07
CA ILE A 155 -12.73 -4.18 3.42
C ILE A 155 -12.75 -3.32 2.16
N ILE A 156 -13.91 -3.18 1.50
CA ILE A 156 -14.03 -2.47 0.21
C ILE A 156 -13.46 -1.06 0.28
N SER A 157 -13.78 -0.29 1.33
CA SER A 157 -13.25 1.08 1.50
C SER A 157 -11.72 1.12 1.57
N PHE A 158 -11.11 0.13 2.22
CA PHE A 158 -9.66 -0.01 2.32
C PHE A 158 -9.03 -0.40 0.98
N LEU A 159 -9.65 -1.32 0.22
CA LEU A 159 -9.15 -1.69 -1.11
C LEU A 159 -9.27 -0.55 -2.13
N ASN A 160 -10.37 0.22 -2.08
CA ASN A 160 -10.52 1.42 -2.90
C ASN A 160 -9.44 2.45 -2.55
N SER A 161 -9.17 2.66 -1.26
CA SER A 161 -8.09 3.54 -0.80
C SER A 161 -6.71 3.09 -1.31
N TYR A 162 -6.48 1.77 -1.41
CA TYR A 162 -5.26 1.24 -2.00
C TYR A 162 -5.19 1.49 -3.51
N HIS A 163 -6.28 1.23 -4.23
CA HIS A 163 -6.36 1.46 -5.67
C HIS A 163 -6.08 2.93 -6.03
N ASP A 164 -6.55 3.88 -5.21
CA ASP A 164 -6.26 5.31 -5.40
C ASP A 164 -4.77 5.65 -5.20
N ILE A 165 -4.08 4.95 -4.28
CA ILE A 165 -2.63 5.11 -4.09
C ILE A 165 -1.89 4.52 -5.28
N GLU A 166 -2.25 3.31 -5.67
CA GLU A 166 -1.66 2.62 -6.82
C GLU A 166 -1.76 3.45 -8.10
N THR A 167 -2.97 3.97 -8.40
CA THR A 167 -3.20 4.81 -9.57
C THR A 167 -2.33 6.06 -9.54
N ARG A 168 -2.17 6.69 -8.36
CA ARG A 168 -1.29 7.87 -8.18
C ARG A 168 0.19 7.55 -8.35
N CYS A 169 0.65 6.39 -7.88
CA CYS A 169 2.03 5.96 -8.08
C CYS A 169 2.33 5.73 -9.57
N ILE A 170 1.40 5.07 -10.28
CA ILE A 170 1.52 4.83 -11.73
C ILE A 170 1.51 6.14 -12.52
N THR A 171 0.65 7.11 -12.17
CA THR A 171 0.62 8.40 -12.87
C THR A 171 1.86 9.25 -12.58
N THR A 172 2.45 9.14 -11.38
CA THR A 172 3.70 9.83 -11.03
C THR A 172 4.89 9.26 -11.80
N GLU A 173 4.96 7.94 -11.99
CA GLU A 173 5.98 7.29 -12.84
C GLU A 173 5.80 7.64 -14.33
N ARG A 174 4.55 7.72 -14.82
CA ARG A 174 4.25 8.09 -16.22
C ARG A 174 4.55 9.54 -16.55
N ASN A 175 4.53 10.46 -15.59
CA ASN A 175 4.91 11.86 -15.82
C ASN A 175 6.42 12.05 -16.06
N LEU A 176 7.25 11.00 -15.92
CA LEU A 176 8.64 10.99 -16.37
C LEU A 176 8.82 10.41 -17.78
N THR A 177 7.75 9.90 -18.40
CA THR A 177 7.74 9.39 -19.76
C THR A 177 6.47 9.88 -20.49
N GLU A 178 6.45 11.17 -20.85
CA GLU A 178 5.44 11.74 -21.76
C GLU A 178 5.39 11.00 -23.13
N GLU A 179 6.38 10.17 -23.44
CA GLU A 179 6.47 9.47 -24.72
C GLU A 179 5.44 8.35 -24.90
N GLU A 180 5.01 7.63 -23.87
CA GLU A 180 4.19 6.41 -24.09
C GLU A 180 2.73 6.72 -24.51
N PRO A 181 2.01 7.67 -23.88
CA PRO A 181 0.69 8.09 -24.34
C PRO A 181 0.77 8.78 -25.71
N ALA A 182 1.81 9.57 -25.95
CA ALA A 182 2.06 10.22 -27.24
C ALA A 182 2.31 9.19 -28.36
N ARG A 183 3.13 8.16 -28.12
CA ARG A 183 3.40 7.07 -29.08
C ARG A 183 2.17 6.27 -29.46
N LYS A 184 1.16 6.16 -28.59
CA LYS A 184 -0.09 5.46 -28.90
C LYS A 184 -1.12 6.34 -29.60
N ARG A 185 -1.03 7.67 -29.44
CA ARG A 185 -1.85 8.65 -30.17
C ARG A 185 -1.38 8.85 -31.61
N ILE A 186 -0.07 8.89 -31.85
CA ILE A 186 0.50 9.13 -33.19
C ILE A 186 -0.10 8.20 -34.27
N PRO A 187 -0.23 6.87 -34.07
CA PRO A 187 -0.89 5.97 -35.02
C PRO A 187 -2.34 6.36 -35.38
N VAL A 188 -3.09 6.83 -34.39
CA VAL A 188 -4.48 7.25 -34.53
C VAL A 188 -4.52 8.60 -35.25
N GLU A 189 -3.69 9.55 -34.84
CA GLU A 189 -3.61 10.90 -35.41
C GLU A 189 -3.13 10.90 -36.88
N ASN A 190 -2.33 9.91 -37.25
CA ASN A 190 -1.86 9.71 -38.62
C ASN A 190 -2.94 9.14 -39.55
N SER A 191 -4.01 8.55 -39.00
CA SER A 191 -5.12 8.00 -39.77
C SER A 191 -5.76 9.04 -40.69
N ARG A 192 -6.21 8.58 -41.87
CA ARG A 192 -6.98 9.42 -42.79
C ARG A 192 -8.28 9.90 -42.16
N LEU A 193 -8.93 9.05 -41.37
CA LEU A 193 -10.18 9.37 -40.70
C LEU A 193 -9.97 10.49 -39.68
N TRP A 194 -8.95 10.37 -38.82
CA TRP A 194 -8.63 11.41 -37.83
C TRP A 194 -8.37 12.77 -38.49
N LYS A 195 -7.52 12.80 -39.52
CA LYS A 195 -7.20 14.03 -40.27
C LYS A 195 -8.45 14.64 -40.90
N TRP A 196 -9.32 13.81 -41.46
CA TRP A 196 -10.59 14.27 -42.01
C TRP A 196 -11.50 14.84 -40.91
N GLU A 197 -11.68 14.17 -39.78
CA GLU A 197 -12.50 14.65 -38.65
C GLU A 197 -11.99 15.99 -38.10
N ARG A 198 -10.67 16.16 -37.97
CA ARG A 198 -10.06 17.45 -37.56
C ARG A 198 -10.30 18.55 -38.58
N SER A 199 -10.29 18.23 -39.88
CA SER A 199 -10.60 19.20 -40.94
C SER A 199 -12.07 19.65 -40.94
N GLN A 200 -12.95 18.87 -40.31
CA GLN A 200 -14.37 19.19 -40.13
C GLN A 200 -14.67 19.79 -38.75
N GLU A 201 -13.64 20.16 -37.97
CA GLU A 201 -13.77 20.71 -36.62
C GLU A 201 -14.58 19.83 -35.66
N MET A 202 -14.60 18.51 -35.89
CA MET A 202 -15.29 17.58 -35.01
C MET A 202 -14.52 17.47 -33.69
N ASP A 203 -15.20 17.41 -32.55
CA ASP A 203 -14.51 17.27 -31.26
C ASP A 203 -14.12 15.82 -30.94
N THR A 204 -14.87 14.84 -31.49
CA THR A 204 -14.67 13.41 -31.24
C THR A 204 -14.06 12.70 -32.46
N THR A 205 -13.54 11.49 -32.24
CA THR A 205 -13.00 10.65 -33.31
C THR A 205 -13.72 9.30 -33.34
N GLY A 206 -13.95 8.80 -34.55
CA GLY A 206 -14.29 7.40 -34.78
C GLY A 206 -13.07 6.48 -34.71
N CYS A 207 -11.83 6.98 -34.79
CA CYS A 207 -10.62 6.16 -34.90
C CYS A 207 -10.33 5.25 -33.69
N LEU A 208 -11.06 5.42 -32.60
CA LEU A 208 -11.01 4.54 -31.44
C LEU A 208 -12.44 4.23 -30.98
N ALA A 209 -12.80 2.95 -31.04
CA ALA A 209 -14.08 2.46 -30.52
C ALA A 209 -13.85 1.53 -29.33
N THR A 210 -14.66 1.71 -28.28
CA THR A 210 -14.65 0.86 -27.09
C THR A 210 -16.00 0.20 -26.93
N LEU A 211 -16.03 -1.13 -26.92
CA LEU A 211 -17.21 -1.91 -26.59
C LEU A 211 -17.10 -2.37 -25.14
N PHE A 212 -17.93 -1.79 -24.27
CA PHE A 212 -18.05 -2.22 -22.89
C PHE A 212 -19.12 -3.32 -22.76
N PRO A 213 -18.81 -4.42 -22.06
CA PRO A 213 -19.75 -5.50 -21.85
C PRO A 213 -20.88 -5.07 -20.89
N LYS A 214 -22.03 -5.73 -20.99
CA LYS A 214 -23.18 -5.47 -20.10
C LYS A 214 -23.00 -6.07 -18.71
N ASP A 215 -22.19 -7.10 -18.59
CA ASP A 215 -21.89 -7.81 -17.35
C ASP A 215 -20.46 -8.40 -17.38
N GLU A 216 -20.09 -9.08 -16.31
CA GLU A 216 -18.74 -9.61 -16.09
C GLU A 216 -18.41 -10.88 -16.90
N THR A 217 -19.32 -11.38 -17.73
CA THR A 217 -19.10 -12.60 -18.54
C THR A 217 -18.49 -12.32 -19.92
N GLN A 218 -18.33 -11.06 -20.29
CA GLN A 218 -17.85 -10.62 -21.59
C GLN A 218 -16.62 -9.74 -21.45
N ASP A 219 -15.70 -9.83 -22.41
CA ASP A 219 -14.49 -9.01 -22.44
C ASP A 219 -14.74 -7.61 -23.03
N VAL A 220 -14.01 -6.61 -22.52
CA VAL A 220 -13.96 -5.29 -23.14
C VAL A 220 -13.19 -5.39 -24.46
N SER A 221 -13.75 -4.84 -25.53
CA SER A 221 -13.08 -4.80 -26.84
C SER A 221 -12.71 -3.37 -27.21
N PHE A 222 -11.49 -3.21 -27.73
CA PHE A 222 -10.99 -1.95 -28.30
C PHE A 222 -10.71 -2.16 -29.78
N THR A 223 -11.25 -1.28 -30.62
CA THR A 223 -10.95 -1.23 -32.05
C THR A 223 -10.21 0.06 -32.35
N ILE A 224 -9.01 -0.06 -32.90
CA ILE A 224 -8.15 1.07 -33.26
C ILE A 224 -8.05 1.14 -34.78
N TRP A 225 -8.45 2.27 -35.37
CA TRP A 225 -8.19 2.58 -36.77
C TRP A 225 -6.98 3.51 -36.88
N CYS A 226 -5.97 3.05 -37.62
CA CYS A 226 -4.70 3.75 -37.80
C CYS A 226 -4.25 3.71 -39.26
N GLY A 227 -3.20 4.46 -39.58
CA GLY A 227 -2.55 4.39 -40.88
C GLY A 227 -1.98 2.99 -41.17
N HIS A 228 -1.82 2.64 -42.46
CA HIS A 228 -1.33 1.32 -42.87
C HIS A 228 0.02 0.95 -42.22
N ASN A 229 0.98 1.87 -42.23
CA ASN A 229 2.31 1.65 -41.64
C ASN A 229 2.26 1.65 -40.11
N ASP A 230 1.42 2.50 -39.52
CA ASP A 230 1.25 2.57 -38.07
C ASP A 230 0.61 1.30 -37.50
N GLY A 231 -0.19 0.59 -38.30
CA GLY A 231 -0.74 -0.72 -37.94
C GLY A 231 0.34 -1.78 -37.68
N TYR A 232 1.45 -1.75 -38.42
CA TYR A 232 2.58 -2.65 -38.14
C TYR A 232 3.27 -2.29 -36.83
N PHE A 233 3.46 -1.00 -36.56
CA PHE A 233 3.98 -0.54 -35.28
C PHE A 233 3.08 -0.98 -34.10
N LEU A 234 1.76 -0.87 -34.25
CA LEU A 234 0.83 -1.34 -33.21
C LEU A 234 0.91 -2.86 -33.00
N ASN A 235 1.14 -3.65 -34.04
CA ASN A 235 1.35 -5.09 -33.89
C ASN A 235 2.57 -5.40 -33.01
N ASP A 236 3.68 -4.69 -33.22
CA ASP A 236 4.88 -4.84 -32.40
C ASP A 236 4.64 -4.41 -30.94
N VAL A 237 3.94 -3.29 -30.74
CA VAL A 237 3.60 -2.77 -29.40
C VAL A 237 2.72 -3.74 -28.61
N PHE A 238 1.74 -4.36 -29.26
CA PHE A 238 0.83 -5.30 -28.61
C PHE A 238 1.29 -6.77 -28.69
N ALA A 239 2.45 -7.03 -29.30
CA ALA A 239 2.98 -8.36 -29.55
C ALA A 239 1.96 -9.31 -30.22
N VAL A 240 1.22 -8.79 -31.20
CA VAL A 240 0.20 -9.53 -31.95
C VAL A 240 0.68 -9.86 -33.36
N GLN A 241 0.21 -10.98 -33.90
CA GLN A 241 0.54 -11.42 -35.25
C GLN A 241 -0.57 -11.07 -36.24
N ARG A 242 -0.19 -10.58 -37.43
CA ARG A 242 -1.14 -10.27 -38.51
C ARG A 242 -1.88 -11.54 -38.93
N ALA A 243 -3.19 -11.58 -38.72
CA ALA A 243 -3.98 -12.79 -38.89
C ALA A 243 -4.21 -13.18 -40.37
N ILE A 244 -4.38 -12.23 -41.31
CA ILE A 244 -4.39 -12.40 -42.79
C ILE A 244 -4.49 -10.97 -43.40
N SER A 245 -3.87 -10.71 -44.57
CA SER A 245 -4.13 -9.50 -45.37
C SER A 245 -4.99 -9.84 -46.59
N SER A 246 -6.12 -9.16 -46.76
CA SER A 246 -6.90 -9.17 -48.01
C SER A 246 -6.34 -8.16 -49.01
#